data_AF-A0A3M8ECJ2-F1
#
_entry.id   AF-A0A3M8ECJ2-F1
#
_cell.length_a   1.000
_cell.length_b   1.000
_cell.length_c   1.000
_cell.angle_alpha   90.00
_cell.angle_beta   90.00
_cell.angle_gamma   90.00
#
_symmetry.space_group_name_H-M   'P 1'
#
loop_
_entity.id
_entity.type
_entity.pdbx_description
1 polymer ?
#
loop_
_entity_poly.entity_id
_entity_poly.type
_entity_poly.pdbx_seq_one_letter_code
_entity_poly.pdbx_strand_id
1 'polypeptide(L)'
;MKKKILSGLFALALLATAGYGVNKSMNGNANLSDLALANVEALAQGEDFEIVCGRYQGPCWTKDYMNYVNCGEYTLVHPCKFTGYMSDRCVSPCQ
;
A
#
# COMPACT_ATOMS: atom_id res chain seq x y z
N MET A 1 47.58 35.92 25.88
CA MET A 1 46.63 36.19 24.76
C MET A 1 46.70 35.12 23.67
N LYS A 2 47.87 34.72 23.16
CA LYS A 2 48.03 33.67 22.12
C LYS A 2 47.33 32.32 22.43
N LYS A 3 47.42 31.81 23.67
CA LYS A 3 46.74 30.57 24.10
C LYS A 3 45.21 30.65 24.11
N LYS A 4 44.65 31.85 24.38
CA LYS A 4 43.19 32.10 24.38
C LYS A 4 42.64 32.15 22.95
N ILE A 5 43.42 32.70 22.01
CA ILE A 5 43.07 32.74 20.58
C ILE A 5 43.09 31.33 19.97
N LEU A 6 44.13 30.53 20.27
CA LEU A 6 44.21 29.13 19.84
C LEU A 6 43.07 28.27 20.40
N SER A 7 42.72 28.47 21.68
CA SER A 7 41.59 27.78 22.30
C SER A 7 40.24 28.17 21.67
N GLY A 8 40.05 29.45 21.33
CA GLY A 8 38.85 29.91 20.63
C GLY A 8 38.72 29.34 19.22
N LEU A 9 39.81 29.29 18.45
CA LEU A 9 39.83 28.68 17.11
C LEU A 9 39.51 27.17 17.17
N PHE A 10 40.05 26.46 18.16
CA PHE A 10 39.78 25.04 18.35
C PHE A 10 38.29 24.78 18.67
N ALA A 11 37.70 25.59 19.55
CA ALA A 11 36.28 25.50 19.87
C ALA A 11 35.39 25.78 18.64
N LEU A 12 35.76 26.77 17.82
CA LEU A 12 35.04 27.11 16.59
C LEU A 12 35.12 25.98 15.55
N ALA A 13 36.32 25.39 15.39
CA ALA A 13 36.53 24.26 14.51
C ALA A 13 35.72 23.02 14.94
N LEU A 14 35.68 22.72 16.25
CA LEU A 14 34.87 21.64 16.81
C LEU A 14 33.37 21.87 16.61
N LEU A 15 32.88 23.11 16.80
CA LEU A 15 31.48 23.45 16.51
C LEU A 15 31.14 23.28 15.03
N ALA A 16 32.03 23.73 14.14
CA ALA A 16 31.82 23.63 12.70
C ALA A 16 31.80 22.16 12.22
N THR A 17 32.73 21.33 12.71
CA THR A 17 32.80 19.91 12.33
C THR A 17 31.65 19.11 12.91
N ALA A 18 31.26 19.35 14.17
CA ALA A 18 30.09 18.73 14.77
C ALA A 18 28.80 19.14 14.06
N GLY A 19 28.62 20.43 13.76
CA GLY A 19 27.46 20.95 13.03
C GLY A 19 27.37 20.38 11.60
N TYR A 20 28.51 20.29 10.90
CA TYR A 20 28.55 19.68 9.56
C TYR A 20 28.27 18.18 9.59
N GLY A 21 28.83 17.46 10.57
CA GLY A 21 28.61 16.02 10.77
C GLY A 21 27.14 15.69 11.05
N VAL A 22 26.49 16.46 11.93
CA VAL A 22 25.06 16.32 12.23
C VAL A 22 24.20 16.64 11.00
N ASN A 23 24.49 17.73 10.28
CA ASN A 23 23.76 18.07 9.05
C ASN A 23 23.91 16.97 7.98
N LYS A 24 25.08 16.35 7.87
CA LYS A 24 25.30 15.22 6.95
C LYS A 24 24.61 13.94 7.42
N SER A 25 24.63 13.62 8.72
CA SER A 25 23.98 12.40 9.22
C SER A 25 22.46 12.49 9.13
N MET A 26 21.88 13.67 9.34
CA MET A 26 20.43 13.91 9.20
C MET A 26 19.98 13.84 7.74
N ASN A 27 20.82 14.27 6.80
CA ASN A 27 20.50 14.20 5.36
C ASN A 27 20.79 12.83 4.72
N GLY A 28 21.56 11.94 5.37
CA GLY A 28 21.94 10.63 4.81
C GLY A 28 20.79 9.60 4.80
N ASN A 29 19.89 9.68 5.78
CA ASN A 29 18.76 8.76 5.92
C ASN A 29 17.42 9.35 5.46
N ALA A 30 17.36 10.64 5.12
CA ALA A 30 16.15 11.28 4.60
C ALA A 30 15.70 10.73 3.24
N ASN A 31 16.60 10.06 2.51
CA ASN A 31 16.33 9.41 1.23
C ASN A 31 15.85 7.94 1.36
N LEU A 32 15.79 7.41 2.59
CA LEU A 32 14.94 6.28 2.93
C LEU A 32 13.62 6.89 3.40
N SER A 33 12.68 7.14 2.50
CA SER A 33 11.50 6.28 2.50
C SER A 33 10.59 6.58 1.30
N ASP A 34 11.02 7.15 0.18
CA ASP A 34 10.08 7.27 -0.95
C ASP A 34 9.68 5.88 -1.46
N LEU A 35 10.64 4.96 -1.55
CA LEU A 35 10.37 3.56 -1.91
C LEU A 35 9.67 2.78 -0.79
N ALA A 36 10.03 3.01 0.47
CA ALA A 36 9.39 2.34 1.60
C ALA A 36 7.98 2.89 1.89
N LEU A 37 7.74 4.18 1.64
CA LEU A 37 6.43 4.83 1.73
C LEU A 37 5.57 4.44 0.54
N ALA A 38 6.12 4.39 -0.68
CA ALA A 38 5.40 3.87 -1.85
C ALA A 38 4.98 2.41 -1.68
N ASN A 39 5.77 1.57 -0.99
CA ASN A 39 5.37 0.19 -0.68
C ASN A 39 4.23 0.12 0.36
N VAL A 40 4.21 1.04 1.34
CA VAL A 40 3.11 1.16 2.32
C VAL A 40 1.85 1.71 1.65
N GLU A 41 1.98 2.74 0.81
CA GLU A 41 0.87 3.32 0.05
C GLU A 41 0.32 2.34 -0.98
N ALA A 42 1.17 1.55 -1.66
CA ALA A 42 0.73 0.48 -2.56
C ALA A 42 -0.03 -0.63 -1.81
N LEU A 43 0.28 -0.88 -0.54
CA LEU A 43 -0.47 -1.81 0.30
C LEU A 43 -1.83 -1.24 0.71
N ALA A 44 -1.91 0.07 0.97
CA ALA A 44 -3.13 0.76 1.42
C ALA A 44 -4.08 1.19 0.28
N GLN A 45 -3.58 1.33 -0.96
CA GLN A 45 -4.39 1.67 -2.16
C GLN A 45 -5.50 0.65 -2.47
N GLY A 46 -5.48 -0.52 -1.83
CA GLY A 46 -6.54 -1.52 -1.90
C GLY A 46 -7.50 -1.52 -0.72
N GLU A 47 -7.44 -0.58 0.23
CA GLU A 47 -8.28 -0.64 1.44
C GLU A 47 -9.46 0.34 1.45
N ASP A 48 -9.49 1.32 0.54
CA ASP A 48 -10.53 2.37 0.51
C ASP A 48 -11.69 2.08 -0.46
N PHE A 49 -12.11 0.81 -0.54
CA PHE A 49 -13.31 0.44 -1.30
C PHE A 49 -14.40 -0.14 -0.40
N GLU A 50 -15.56 0.51 -0.43
CA GLU A 50 -16.76 -0.03 0.21
C GLU A 50 -17.27 -1.23 -0.61
N ILE A 51 -17.13 -2.44 -0.05
CA ILE A 51 -17.76 -3.63 -0.61
C ILE A 51 -19.25 -3.58 -0.28
N VAL A 52 -20.04 -3.00 -1.18
CA VAL A 52 -21.50 -3.06 -1.09
C VAL A 52 -22.00 -4.38 -1.67
N CYS A 53 -22.29 -5.34 -0.80
CA CYS A 53 -22.93 -6.60 -1.18
C CYS A 53 -24.23 -6.34 -1.95
N GLY A 54 -24.48 -7.12 -3.00
CA GLY A 54 -25.79 -7.16 -3.68
C GLY A 54 -26.11 -5.96 -4.58
N ARG A 55 -25.24 -4.93 -4.65
CA ARG A 55 -25.41 -3.81 -5.59
C ARG A 55 -25.19 -4.25 -7.04
N TYR A 56 -24.19 -5.10 -7.27
CA TYR A 56 -23.87 -5.72 -8.57
C TYR A 56 -23.44 -7.19 -8.38
N GLN A 57 -23.48 -8.00 -9.44
CA GLN A 57 -22.89 -9.34 -9.43
C GLN A 57 -21.37 -9.24 -9.23
N GLY A 58 -20.82 -10.08 -8.35
CA GLY A 58 -19.41 -10.04 -7.97
C GLY A 58 -19.25 -10.27 -6.46
N PRO A 59 -19.02 -9.22 -5.66
CA PRO A 59 -18.86 -9.36 -4.21
C PRO A 59 -20.11 -9.91 -3.52
N CYS A 60 -19.91 -10.85 -2.60
CA CYS A 60 -20.97 -11.51 -1.82
C CYS A 60 -21.88 -12.43 -2.64
N TRP A 61 -21.35 -12.94 -3.76
CA TRP A 61 -21.96 -13.98 -4.58
C TRP A 61 -21.07 -15.20 -4.64
N THR A 62 -21.65 -16.40 -4.71
CA THR A 62 -20.92 -17.67 -4.88
C THR A 62 -21.47 -18.44 -6.09
N LYS A 63 -20.73 -19.46 -6.55
CA LYS A 63 -21.23 -20.37 -7.60
C LYS A 63 -22.37 -21.21 -7.06
N ASP A 64 -23.45 -21.30 -7.83
CA ASP A 64 -24.54 -22.18 -7.51
C ASP A 64 -24.34 -23.55 -8.16
N TYR A 65 -23.68 -24.44 -7.43
CA TYR A 65 -23.36 -25.79 -7.90
C TYR A 65 -24.57 -26.70 -8.17
N MET A 66 -25.77 -26.28 -7.72
CA MET A 66 -27.01 -27.04 -7.93
C MET A 66 -27.73 -26.67 -9.23
N ASN A 67 -27.28 -25.61 -9.92
CA ASN A 67 -27.92 -25.09 -11.12
C ASN A 67 -26.90 -24.94 -12.25
N TYR A 68 -27.40 -25.01 -13.48
CA TYR A 68 -26.63 -24.78 -14.70
C TYR A 68 -27.40 -23.83 -15.61
N VAL A 69 -26.66 -22.92 -16.26
CA VAL A 69 -27.17 -22.04 -17.31
C VAL A 69 -26.33 -22.23 -18.56
N ASN A 70 -26.96 -22.08 -19.73
CA ASN A 70 -26.28 -22.16 -21.03
C ASN A 70 -25.92 -20.73 -21.49
N CYS A 71 -24.63 -20.42 -21.60
CA CYS A 71 -24.15 -19.12 -22.08
C CYS A 71 -24.05 -19.02 -23.63
N GLY A 72 -24.52 -20.03 -24.38
CA GLY A 72 -24.37 -20.11 -25.84
C GLY A 72 -23.47 -21.29 -26.28
N GLU A 73 -23.65 -21.76 -27.52
CA GLU A 73 -22.87 -22.84 -28.13
C GLU A 73 -22.65 -24.08 -27.24
N TYR A 74 -23.66 -24.47 -26.45
CA TYR A 74 -23.58 -25.60 -25.49
C TYR A 74 -22.61 -25.39 -24.31
N THR A 75 -22.26 -24.15 -23.99
CA THR A 75 -21.44 -23.80 -22.81
C THR A 75 -22.30 -23.78 -21.55
N LEU A 76 -22.28 -24.86 -20.78
CA LEU A 76 -22.96 -24.96 -19.49
C LEU A 76 -22.06 -24.48 -18.35
N VAL A 77 -22.55 -23.54 -17.55
CA VAL A 77 -21.84 -22.98 -16.39
C VAL A 77 -22.73 -22.93 -15.17
N HIS A 78 -22.12 -22.91 -13.99
CA HIS A 78 -22.83 -22.62 -12.75
C HIS A 78 -23.11 -21.11 -12.65
N PRO A 79 -24.37 -20.68 -12.49
CA PRO A 79 -24.69 -19.28 -12.28
C PRO A 79 -24.20 -18.82 -10.90
N CYS A 80 -24.16 -17.51 -10.68
CA CYS A 80 -23.87 -16.96 -9.36
C CYS A 80 -25.16 -16.83 -8.53
N LYS A 81 -25.09 -17.15 -7.24
CA LYS A 81 -26.14 -16.88 -6.24
C LYS A 81 -25.64 -15.93 -5.15
N PHE A 82 -26.51 -15.04 -4.71
CA PHE A 82 -26.18 -14.11 -3.63
C PHE A 82 -26.13 -14.83 -2.28
N THR A 83 -25.09 -14.56 -1.49
CA THR A 83 -24.90 -15.14 -0.15
C THR A 83 -24.81 -14.09 0.94
N GLY A 84 -24.34 -12.88 0.62
CA GLY A 84 -24.13 -11.81 1.59
C GLY A 84 -22.80 -11.91 2.36
N TYR A 85 -22.00 -12.96 2.15
CA TYR A 85 -20.69 -13.08 2.78
C TYR A 85 -19.62 -12.30 2.02
N MET A 86 -18.94 -11.36 2.68
CA MET A 86 -17.91 -10.52 2.04
C MET A 86 -16.70 -11.31 1.54
N SER A 87 -16.50 -12.54 2.03
CA SER A 87 -15.48 -13.47 1.54
C SER A 87 -15.82 -14.08 0.17
N ASP A 88 -17.10 -14.05 -0.21
CA ASP A 88 -17.57 -14.68 -1.43
C ASP A 88 -17.43 -13.74 -2.62
N ARG A 89 -17.03 -14.29 -3.77
CA ARG A 89 -16.95 -13.55 -5.03
C ARG A 89 -17.32 -14.43 -6.21
N CYS A 90 -18.30 -13.98 -7.00
CA CYS A 90 -18.73 -14.66 -8.21
C CYS A 90 -19.29 -13.65 -9.22
N VAL A 91 -18.76 -13.69 -10.44
CA VAL A 91 -19.30 -12.95 -11.59
C VAL A 91 -19.75 -13.98 -12.62
N SER A 92 -20.97 -13.83 -13.14
CA SER A 92 -21.48 -14.75 -14.16
C SER A 92 -20.61 -14.68 -15.42
N PRO A 93 -20.15 -15.80 -15.97
CA PRO A 93 -19.38 -15.80 -17.20
C PRO A 93 -20.25 -15.62 -18.46
N CYS A 94 -21.58 -15.54 -18.33
CA CYS A 94 -22.49 -15.30 -19.46
C CYS A 94 -22.77 -13.79 -19.71
N GLN A 95 -21.99 -12.88 -19.15
CA GLN A 95 -22.11 -11.43 -19.43
C GLN A 95 -21.51 -11.06 -20.78
#